data_AF-A0A3N5L464-F1
#
_entry.id   AF-A0A3N5L464-F1
#
_cell.length_a   1.000
_cell.length_b   1.000
_cell.length_c   1.000
_cell.angle_alpha   90.00
_cell.angle_beta   90.00
_cell.angle_gamma   90.00
#
_symmetry.space_group_name_H-M   'P 1'
#
loop_
_entity.id
_entity.type
_entity.pdbx_description
1 polymer ?
#
loop_
_entity_poly.entity_id
_entity_poly.type
_entity_poly.pdbx_seq_one_letter_code
_entity_poly.pdbx_strand_id
1 'polypeptide(L)'
;MRSLVPTRQPPAAPSPQRGAHTGVVTARPSRKPAVAYAPRDDGDTDPGEVVWTWVPYEDDPSQGKDRPVLVIGWDHDRLVAVPFTSKDHTVHPDNMAIGSGPWDPSGRRSYVKLDRLLLVDPAVVRREGGALDRHRFDEVVHRLTDIHRWS
;
A
#
# COMPACT_ATOMS: atom_id res chain seq x y z
N MET A 1 18.44 -30.31 -28.32
CA MET A 1 18.17 -30.54 -26.89
C MET A 1 18.14 -29.19 -26.19
N ARG A 2 16.97 -28.72 -25.72
CA ARG A 2 16.84 -27.46 -24.97
C ARG A 2 16.69 -27.82 -23.49
N SER A 3 17.66 -27.43 -22.67
CA SER A 3 17.61 -27.61 -21.21
C SER A 3 16.57 -26.67 -20.60
N LEU A 4 15.64 -27.24 -19.84
CA LEU A 4 14.69 -26.51 -19.01
C LEU A 4 15.41 -26.06 -17.73
N VAL A 5 15.53 -24.76 -17.52
CA VAL A 5 15.99 -24.19 -16.25
C VAL A 5 14.82 -24.27 -15.27
N PRO A 6 14.94 -24.92 -14.09
CA PRO A 6 13.86 -24.96 -13.13
C PRO A 6 13.67 -23.58 -12.50
N THR A 7 12.50 -22.98 -12.71
CA THR A 7 12.09 -21.73 -12.05
C THR A 7 12.01 -21.99 -10.55
N ARG A 8 12.87 -21.37 -9.75
CA ARG A 8 12.73 -21.37 -8.29
C ARG A 8 11.43 -20.63 -7.95
N GLN A 9 10.44 -21.38 -7.48
CA GLN A 9 9.23 -20.83 -6.89
C GLN A 9 9.65 -19.98 -5.67
N PRO A 10 9.30 -18.69 -5.60
CA PRO A 10 9.54 -17.90 -4.40
C PRO A 10 8.81 -18.55 -3.22
N PRO A 11 9.40 -18.53 -2.00
CA PRO A 11 8.76 -19.13 -0.84
C PRO A 11 7.36 -18.55 -0.67
N ALA A 12 6.39 -19.43 -0.39
CA ALA A 12 5.04 -19.03 -0.05
C ALA A 12 5.10 -18.03 1.11
N ALA A 13 4.41 -16.90 0.98
CA ALA A 13 4.35 -15.90 2.03
C ALA A 13 3.82 -16.55 3.32
N PRO A 14 4.43 -16.29 4.49
CA PRO A 14 3.98 -16.87 5.74
C PRO A 14 2.51 -16.53 6.00
N SER A 15 1.75 -17.50 6.50
CA SER A 15 0.36 -17.27 6.93
C SER A 15 0.34 -16.18 8.02
N PRO A 16 -0.66 -15.29 8.05
CA PRO A 16 -0.72 -14.22 9.05
C PRO A 16 -0.68 -14.81 10.46
N GLN A 17 0.33 -14.44 11.26
CA GLN A 17 0.34 -14.76 12.69
C GLN A 17 -0.90 -14.12 13.35
N ARG A 18 -1.51 -14.83 14.32
CA ARG A 18 -2.61 -14.32 15.16
C ARG A 18 -2.12 -13.06 15.87
N GLY A 19 -2.47 -11.88 15.34
CA GLY A 19 -1.98 -10.56 15.78
C GLY A 19 -1.65 -9.61 14.62
N ALA A 20 -1.37 -10.13 13.42
CA ALA A 20 -1.03 -9.31 12.23
C ALA A 20 -2.19 -8.42 11.73
N HIS A 21 -3.43 -8.69 12.13
CA HIS A 21 -4.60 -7.85 11.84
C HIS A 21 -4.79 -6.71 12.84
N THR A 22 -4.16 -6.76 14.02
CA THR A 22 -4.38 -5.78 15.10
C THR A 22 -3.67 -4.44 14.82
N GLY A 23 -2.58 -4.47 14.04
CA GLY A 23 -1.80 -3.27 13.71
C GLY A 23 -2.33 -2.46 12.52
N VAL A 24 -3.26 -2.99 11.73
CA VAL A 24 -3.82 -2.29 10.55
C VAL A 24 -5.31 -2.08 10.72
N VAL A 25 -5.75 -0.82 10.68
CA VAL A 25 -7.16 -0.45 10.73
C VAL A 25 -7.54 0.42 9.54
N THR A 26 -8.75 0.23 9.00
CA THR A 26 -9.30 1.16 8.00
C THR A 26 -9.93 2.32 8.74
N ALA A 27 -9.28 3.48 8.71
CA ALA A 27 -9.70 4.66 9.44
C ALA A 27 -9.18 5.92 8.76
N ARG A 28 -9.89 7.04 8.96
CA ARG A 28 -9.35 8.35 8.64
C ARG A 28 -8.38 8.79 9.74
N PRO A 29 -7.28 9.47 9.38
CA PRO A 29 -6.36 10.04 10.36
C PRO A 29 -7.07 11.13 11.18
N SER A 30 -6.58 11.35 12.40
CA SER A 30 -7.15 12.29 13.37
C SER A 30 -7.13 13.76 12.90
N ARG A 31 -6.18 14.08 12.02
CA ARG A 31 -5.97 15.37 11.36
C ARG A 31 -5.37 15.12 9.98
N LYS A 32 -5.06 16.18 9.23
CA LYS A 32 -4.24 16.06 8.01
C LYS A 32 -2.94 15.33 8.35
N PRO A 33 -2.60 14.23 7.65
CA PRO A 33 -1.35 13.50 7.89
C PRO A 33 -0.14 14.41 7.73
N ALA A 34 0.93 14.08 8.46
CA ALA A 34 2.26 14.61 8.17
C ALA A 34 2.77 13.95 6.88
N VAL A 35 2.32 14.48 5.74
CA VAL A 35 2.70 14.01 4.41
C VAL A 35 4.15 14.39 4.12
N ALA A 36 4.92 13.43 3.61
CA ALA A 36 6.29 13.64 3.16
C ALA A 36 6.58 12.75 1.94
N TYR A 37 7.61 13.09 1.18
CA TYR A 37 8.21 12.18 0.20
C TYR A 37 9.69 12.03 0.53
N ALA A 38 10.05 10.88 1.08
CA ALA A 38 11.41 10.59 1.50
C ALA A 38 11.72 9.08 1.44
N PRO A 39 11.43 8.36 0.33
CA PRO A 39 11.71 6.93 0.25
C PRO A 39 13.22 6.65 0.38
N ARG A 40 13.58 5.62 1.16
CA ARG A 40 14.97 5.23 1.44
C ARG A 40 15.08 3.72 1.53
N ASP A 41 16.06 3.16 0.82
CA ASP A 41 16.40 1.74 0.93
C ASP A 41 17.28 1.52 2.19
N ASP A 42 16.66 1.64 3.36
CA ASP A 42 17.32 1.45 4.67
C ASP A 42 16.64 0.40 5.57
N GLY A 43 15.53 -0.17 5.13
CA GLY A 43 14.78 -1.20 5.86
C GLY A 43 13.67 -0.64 6.75
N ASP A 44 13.61 0.68 6.96
CA ASP A 44 12.52 1.36 7.63
C ASP A 44 11.48 1.83 6.60
N THR A 45 10.20 1.78 6.96
CA THR A 45 9.15 2.21 6.04
C THR A 45 9.01 3.74 6.02
N ASP A 46 9.26 4.32 4.85
CA ASP A 46 9.23 5.76 4.62
C ASP A 46 8.06 6.23 3.73
N PRO A 47 7.56 7.47 3.92
CA PRO A 47 6.59 8.07 3.00
C PRO A 47 7.12 8.17 1.56
N GLY A 48 6.33 7.68 0.61
CA GLY A 48 6.71 7.50 -0.80
C GLY A 48 6.95 6.04 -1.17
N GLU A 49 7.06 5.15 -0.19
CA GLU A 49 7.27 3.72 -0.40
C GLU A 49 5.98 2.93 -0.55
N VAL A 50 6.10 1.87 -1.34
CA VAL A 50 5.09 0.83 -1.45
C VAL A 50 5.51 -0.31 -0.55
N VAL A 51 4.70 -0.63 0.45
CA VAL A 51 4.99 -1.72 1.39
C VAL A 51 3.89 -2.76 1.37
N TRP A 52 4.23 -3.99 1.73
CA TRP A 52 3.29 -5.08 1.86
C TRP A 52 2.84 -5.22 3.31
N THR A 53 1.53 -5.18 3.52
CA THR A 53 0.91 -5.40 4.82
C THR A 53 -0.41 -6.14 4.67
N TRP A 54 -0.97 -6.57 5.80
CA TRP A 54 -2.31 -7.12 5.83
C TRP A 54 -3.33 -5.99 5.61
N VAL A 55 -4.22 -6.15 4.63
CA VAL A 55 -5.29 -5.18 4.35
C VAL A 55 -6.65 -5.85 4.61
N PRO A 56 -7.48 -5.29 5.51
CA PRO A 56 -8.80 -5.84 5.79
C PRO A 56 -9.69 -5.86 4.54
N TYR A 57 -10.63 -6.79 4.46
CA TYR A 57 -11.71 -6.69 3.49
C TYR A 57 -12.69 -5.57 3.87
N GLU A 58 -13.44 -5.06 2.90
CA GLU A 58 -14.39 -3.95 3.11
C GLU A 58 -15.71 -4.43 3.71
N ASP A 59 -16.13 -5.62 3.33
CA ASP A 59 -17.35 -6.31 3.78
C ASP A 59 -17.16 -6.99 5.14
N ASP A 60 -15.95 -7.49 5.44
CA ASP A 60 -15.62 -8.11 6.72
C ASP A 60 -14.19 -7.74 7.16
N PRO A 61 -14.04 -6.74 8.04
CA PRO A 61 -12.74 -6.32 8.57
C PRO A 61 -12.05 -7.35 9.47
N SER A 62 -12.70 -8.45 9.87
CA SER A 62 -12.02 -9.56 10.56
C SER A 62 -11.21 -10.43 9.58
N GLN A 63 -11.53 -10.33 8.29
CA GLN A 63 -10.82 -10.96 7.20
C GLN A 63 -9.99 -9.95 6.42
N GLY A 64 -9.02 -10.45 5.67
CA GLY A 64 -8.13 -9.60 4.88
C GLY A 64 -7.08 -10.41 4.16
N LYS A 65 -6.19 -9.71 3.46
CA LYS A 65 -5.07 -10.35 2.76
C LYS A 65 -3.88 -9.43 2.62
N ASP A 66 -2.74 -10.06 2.35
CA ASP A 66 -1.51 -9.35 2.03
C ASP A 66 -1.66 -8.55 0.74
N ARG A 67 -1.38 -7.24 0.80
CA ARG A 67 -1.44 -6.35 -0.37
C ARG A 67 -0.38 -5.26 -0.29
N PRO A 68 0.07 -4.74 -1.45
CA PRO A 68 0.82 -3.50 -1.48
C PRO A 68 -0.08 -2.32 -1.07
N VAL A 69 0.52 -1.39 -0.33
CA VAL A 69 -0.07 -0.11 0.08
C VAL A 69 0.97 0.99 -0.16
N LEU A 70 0.55 2.19 -0.58
CA LEU A 70 1.44 3.36 -0.67
C LEU A 70 1.41 4.07 0.67
N VAL A 71 2.56 4.27 1.30
CA VAL A 71 2.70 5.10 2.50
C VAL A 71 2.78 6.56 2.07
N ILE A 72 1.88 7.39 2.59
CA ILE A 72 1.81 8.82 2.25
C ILE A 72 2.34 9.75 3.34
N GLY A 73 2.48 9.26 4.57
CA GLY A 73 2.86 10.08 5.71
C GLY A 73 2.52 9.43 7.03
N TRP A 74 2.47 10.24 8.07
CA TRP A 74 2.27 9.79 9.45
C TRP A 74 1.04 10.44 10.11
N ASP A 75 0.36 9.67 10.96
CA ASP A 75 -0.57 10.15 11.98
C ASP A 75 -0.05 9.66 13.34
N HIS A 76 0.64 10.56 14.05
CA HIS A 76 1.39 10.23 15.26
C HIS A 76 2.42 9.11 15.01
N ASP A 77 2.25 7.95 15.64
CA ASP A 77 3.10 6.77 15.55
C ASP A 77 2.65 5.78 14.46
N ARG A 78 1.59 6.10 13.72
CA ARG A 78 1.00 5.25 12.68
C ARG A 78 1.32 5.78 11.30
N LEU A 79 1.67 4.87 10.40
CA LEU A 79 1.75 5.15 8.97
C LEU A 79 0.34 5.36 8.43
N VAL A 80 0.17 6.38 7.59
CA VAL A 80 -1.03 6.57 6.79
C VAL A 80 -0.76 6.01 5.41
N ALA A 81 -1.56 5.02 5.00
CA ALA A 81 -1.34 4.30 3.76
C ALA A 81 -2.62 4.15 2.92
N VAL A 82 -2.43 4.04 1.60
CA VAL A 82 -3.51 3.87 0.61
C VAL A 82 -3.36 2.49 -0.03
N PRO A 83 -4.39 1.63 0.01
CA PRO A 83 -4.28 0.28 -0.50
C PRO A 83 -4.32 0.21 -2.03
N PHE A 84 -3.57 -0.74 -2.58
CA PHE A 84 -3.59 -1.03 -4.01
C PHE A 84 -4.75 -1.97 -4.35
N THR A 85 -5.23 -1.84 -5.58
CA THR A 85 -6.15 -2.78 -6.21
C THR A 85 -5.69 -3.15 -7.61
N SER A 86 -5.78 -4.44 -7.92
CA SER A 86 -5.56 -5.00 -9.26
C SER A 86 -6.88 -5.30 -9.98
N LYS A 87 -8.03 -5.01 -9.36
CA LYS A 87 -9.31 -5.11 -10.07
C LYS A 87 -9.42 -3.92 -11.00
N ASP A 88 -9.47 -4.20 -12.30
CA ASP A 88 -9.71 -3.22 -13.35
C ASP A 88 -11.13 -2.69 -13.18
N HIS A 89 -11.26 -1.59 -12.45
CA HIS A 89 -12.50 -0.87 -12.26
C HIS A 89 -12.26 0.52 -12.83
N THR A 90 -12.39 0.64 -14.15
CA THR A 90 -12.84 1.86 -14.83
C THR A 90 -14.20 2.39 -14.31
N VAL A 91 -14.70 1.87 -13.17
CA VAL A 91 -16.05 2.03 -12.63
C VAL A 91 -16.07 2.75 -11.26
N HIS A 92 -14.94 2.86 -10.54
CA HIS A 92 -14.94 3.63 -9.28
C HIS A 92 -14.20 4.97 -9.47
N PRO A 93 -14.85 6.12 -9.24
CA PRO A 93 -14.28 7.45 -9.51
C PRO A 93 -13.03 7.75 -8.67
N ASP A 94 -12.90 7.09 -7.52
CA ASP A 94 -11.80 7.28 -6.58
C ASP A 94 -10.63 6.29 -6.77
N ASN A 95 -10.64 5.50 -7.84
CA ASN A 95 -9.46 4.72 -8.22
C ASN A 95 -8.55 5.57 -9.10
N MET A 96 -7.26 5.61 -8.78
CA MET A 96 -6.26 6.30 -9.58
C MET A 96 -5.21 5.33 -10.10
N ALA A 97 -4.95 5.37 -11.40
CA ALA A 97 -3.90 4.57 -12.03
C ALA A 97 -2.52 5.09 -11.60
N ILE A 98 -1.66 4.17 -11.16
CA ILE A 98 -0.27 4.50 -10.77
C ILE A 98 0.77 3.81 -11.67
N GLY A 99 0.32 2.98 -12.63
CA GLY A 99 1.19 2.22 -13.52
C GLY A 99 1.67 0.91 -12.91
N SER A 100 2.82 0.41 -13.36
CA SER A 100 3.48 -0.78 -12.84
C SER A 100 4.78 -0.41 -12.12
N GLY A 101 5.30 -1.32 -11.31
CA GLY A 101 6.53 -1.08 -10.55
C GLY A 101 6.99 -2.33 -9.79
N PRO A 102 8.09 -2.21 -9.02
CA PRO A 102 8.74 -3.34 -8.33
C PRO A 102 7.82 -4.07 -7.34
N TRP A 103 6.74 -3.41 -6.89
CA TRP A 103 5.76 -4.00 -5.99
C TRP A 103 4.93 -5.13 -6.63
N ASP A 104 4.93 -5.27 -7.96
CA ASP A 104 4.27 -6.37 -8.66
C ASP A 104 5.24 -7.07 -9.61
N PRO A 105 5.76 -8.27 -9.26
CA PRO A 105 6.70 -9.03 -10.09
C PRO A 105 6.14 -9.41 -11.47
N SER A 106 4.82 -9.44 -11.62
CA SER A 106 4.18 -9.71 -12.91
C SER A 106 4.01 -8.47 -13.79
N GLY A 107 4.43 -7.29 -13.29
CA GLY A 107 4.46 -6.05 -14.04
C GLY A 107 3.08 -5.49 -14.39
N ARG A 108 2.01 -5.91 -13.69
CA ARG A 108 0.65 -5.45 -13.99
C ARG A 108 0.50 -3.96 -13.68
N ARG A 109 -0.34 -3.31 -14.48
CA ARG A 109 -0.86 -1.98 -14.13
C ARG A 109 -1.63 -2.09 -12.81
N SER A 110 -1.33 -1.15 -11.92
CA SER A 110 -1.85 -1.07 -10.57
C SER A 110 -2.62 0.25 -10.39
N TYR A 111 -3.55 0.23 -9.45
CA TYR A 111 -4.35 1.38 -9.05
C TYR A 111 -4.32 1.52 -7.53
N VAL A 112 -4.45 2.74 -7.03
CA VAL A 112 -4.68 3.02 -5.60
C VAL A 112 -6.14 3.36 -5.36
N LYS A 113 -6.69 2.94 -4.22
CA LYS A 113 -8.07 3.23 -3.79
C LYS A 113 -8.11 4.49 -2.92
N LEU A 114 -8.36 5.65 -3.52
CA LEU A 114 -8.25 6.93 -2.83
C LEU A 114 -9.39 7.19 -1.82
N ASP A 115 -10.51 6.48 -1.94
CA ASP A 115 -11.62 6.52 -0.97
C ASP A 115 -11.25 5.84 0.37
N ARG A 116 -10.15 5.08 0.39
CA ARG A 116 -9.78 4.24 1.52
C ARG A 116 -8.40 4.57 2.06
N LEU A 117 -8.35 4.82 3.37
CA LEU A 117 -7.12 5.02 4.13
C LEU A 117 -6.94 3.93 5.17
N LEU A 118 -5.69 3.56 5.40
CA LEU A 118 -5.26 2.63 6.42
C LEU A 118 -4.35 3.36 7.41
N LEU A 119 -4.55 3.09 8.70
CA LEU A 119 -3.57 3.38 9.74
C LEU A 119 -2.83 2.09 10.06
N VAL A 120 -1.52 2.09 9.81
CA VAL A 120 -0.65 0.91 9.90
C VAL A 120 0.37 1.14 11.00
N ASP A 121 0.45 0.22 11.94
CA ASP A 121 1.59 0.11 12.85
C ASP A 121 2.83 -0.28 12.04
N PRO A 122 3.92 0.51 12.06
CA PRO A 122 5.16 0.17 11.35
C PRO A 122 5.65 -1.25 11.65
N ALA A 123 5.46 -1.74 12.88
CA ALA A 123 5.92 -3.06 13.32
C ALA A 123 5.20 -4.23 12.63
N VAL A 124 4.07 -4.00 11.96
CA VAL A 124 3.33 -5.04 11.22
C VAL A 124 3.54 -4.96 9.70
N VAL A 125 4.38 -4.04 9.21
CA VAL A 125 4.84 -4.04 7.83
C VAL A 125 5.67 -5.31 7.59
N ARG A 126 5.41 -6.00 6.48
CA ARG A 126 6.02 -7.31 6.22
C ARG A 126 7.24 -7.25 5.33
N ARG A 127 7.23 -6.34 4.36
CA ARG A 127 8.35 -6.06 3.45
C ARG A 127 8.10 -4.80 2.66
N GLU A 128 9.17 -4.17 2.21
CA GLU A 128 9.14 -3.19 1.16
C GLU A 128 8.86 -3.83 -0.21
N GLY A 129 8.22 -3.04 -1.07
CA GLY A 129 7.95 -3.34 -2.47
C GLY A 129 8.57 -2.33 -3.43
N GLY A 130 9.41 -1.42 -2.93
CA GLY A 130 10.04 -0.32 -3.67
C GLY A 130 9.29 1.00 -3.52
N ALA A 131 9.67 2.02 -4.29
CA ALA A 131 9.13 3.37 -4.16
C ALA A 131 8.32 3.81 -5.39
N LEU A 132 7.35 4.69 -5.16
CA LEU A 132 6.68 5.42 -6.24
C LEU A 132 7.52 6.64 -6.63
N ASP A 133 7.51 7.03 -7.91
CA ASP A 133 8.15 8.27 -8.31
C ASP A 133 7.44 9.49 -7.71
N ARG A 134 8.21 10.57 -7.52
CA ARG A 134 7.74 11.80 -6.86
C ARG A 134 6.49 12.39 -7.51
N HIS A 135 6.42 12.40 -8.84
CA HIS A 135 5.30 13.02 -9.55
C HIS A 135 3.99 12.26 -9.29
N ARG A 136 4.02 10.92 -9.39
CA ARG A 136 2.85 10.10 -9.07
C ARG A 136 2.46 10.17 -7.60
N PHE A 137 3.45 10.23 -6.71
CA PHE A 137 3.20 10.44 -5.29
C PHE A 137 2.43 11.75 -5.03
N ASP A 138 2.91 12.86 -5.60
CA ASP A 138 2.29 14.17 -5.44
C ASP A 138 0.84 14.18 -5.98
N GLU A 139 0.59 13.51 -7.11
CA GLU A 139 -0.74 13.38 -7.69
C GLU A 139 -1.69 12.58 -6.78
N VAL A 140 -1.22 11.49 -6.17
CA VAL A 140 -2.00 10.72 -5.18
C VAL A 140 -2.35 11.58 -3.97
N VAL A 141 -1.37 12.29 -3.40
CA VAL A 141 -1.58 13.19 -2.24
C VAL A 141 -2.57 14.31 -2.56
N HIS A 142 -2.46 14.92 -3.73
CA HIS A 142 -3.38 15.96 -4.18
C HIS A 142 -4.83 15.45 -4.21
N ARG A 143 -5.06 14.30 -4.85
CA ARG A 143 -6.39 13.71 -4.95
C ARG A 143 -6.94 13.26 -3.59
N LEU A 144 -6.10 12.76 -2.69
CA LEU A 144 -6.51 12.44 -1.31
C LEU A 144 -6.94 13.68 -0.54
N THR A 145 -6.24 14.80 -0.73
CA THR A 145 -6.59 16.08 -0.10
C THR A 145 -8.00 16.52 -0.52
N ASP A 146 -8.33 16.39 -1.80
CA ASP A 146 -9.66 16.71 -2.33
C ASP A 146 -10.76 15.77 -1.79
N ILE A 147 -10.52 14.45 -1.85
CA ILE A 147 -11.50 13.42 -1.46
C ILE A 147 -11.77 13.45 0.05
N HIS A 148 -10.72 13.56 0.86
CA HIS A 148 -10.83 13.55 2.33
C HIS A 148 -11.00 14.94 2.93
N ARG A 149 -11.02 16.00 2.11
CA ARG A 149 -11.24 17.40 2.49
C ARG A 149 -10.30 17.86 3.61
N TRP A 150 -9.02 17.52 3.48
CA TRP A 150 -8.02 18.03 4.41
C TRP A 150 -7.76 19.51 4.12
N SER A 151 -7.88 20.35 5.14
CA SER A 151 -7.49 21.77 5.09
C SER A 151 -6.05 21.94 5.54
#